data_AF-A0A3D5U7G0-F1
#
_entry.id   AF-A0A3D5U7G0-F1
#
_cell.length_a   1.000
_cell.length_b   1.000
_cell.length_c   1.000
_cell.angle_alpha   90.00
_cell.angle_beta   90.00
_cell.angle_gamma   90.00
#
_symmetry.space_group_name_H-M   'P 1'
#
loop_
_entity.id
_entity.type
_entity.pdbx_description
1 polymer ?
#
loop_
_entity_poly.entity_id
_entity_poly.type
_entity_poly.pdbx_seq_one_letter_code
_entity_poly.pdbx_strand_id
1 'polypeptide(L)'
;NDTLYSFPFNKSVRAYFYNKDDFYRAGLDPDYFPKTWGEFKEYALKLTRDTDNDGVNDQFGTNFNVNEWQFVNLLHQAGGTLIDEEGRPTLNSAMGVEALSYVTDMMFKDKSVYLVREYEGQNDFLAGVVAMYEGSSVSITHMRQQPINFNIGYAPLPTYRTAQSAVSGANIVIFKSGDRKRERAAWEFIKWFTDTDQTARWSVATSYMPVRRSAMNSDIIVSFLKKNPQYKGIYEQLETAVYEPQTAAWFKARPELKGYLEKAMRDQSSPREALDGAAKKFAELIEEESR
;
A
#
# COMPACT_ATOMS: atom_id res chain seq x y z
N ASN A 1 21.03 -4.18 -18.39
CA ASN A 1 21.88 -3.04 -18.79
C ASN A 1 21.95 -2.09 -17.61
N ASP A 2 23.08 -1.96 -16.94
CA ASP A 2 23.30 -1.20 -15.69
C ASP A 2 23.10 0.33 -15.78
N THR A 3 22.20 0.78 -16.66
CA THR A 3 21.91 2.19 -16.91
C THR A 3 20.84 2.67 -15.94
N LEU A 4 21.16 3.70 -15.15
CA LEU A 4 20.20 4.40 -14.31
C LEU A 4 19.40 5.41 -15.14
N TYR A 5 18.12 5.14 -15.39
CA TYR A 5 17.25 6.02 -16.19
C TYR A 5 16.46 7.04 -15.35
N SER A 6 16.31 6.81 -14.06
CA SER A 6 15.48 7.65 -13.19
C SER A 6 15.98 7.61 -11.75
N PHE A 7 15.64 8.63 -10.96
CA PHE A 7 16.02 8.74 -9.56
C PHE A 7 14.78 8.80 -8.65
N PRO A 8 14.73 8.08 -7.52
CA PRO A 8 13.57 8.08 -6.64
C PRO A 8 13.32 9.46 -6.02
N PHE A 9 12.05 9.87 -5.91
CA PHE A 9 11.67 11.13 -5.28
C PHE A 9 10.47 10.98 -4.36
N ASN A 10 9.27 10.84 -4.91
CA ASN A 10 8.03 10.76 -4.14
C ASN A 10 7.65 9.31 -3.94
N LYS A 11 8.35 8.65 -3.01
CA LYS A 11 8.12 7.26 -2.67
C LYS A 11 7.22 7.14 -1.45
N SER A 12 6.24 6.26 -1.51
CA SER A 12 5.32 5.99 -0.41
C SER A 12 5.22 4.49 -0.17
N VAL A 13 4.85 4.13 1.06
CA VAL A 13 4.40 2.79 1.44
C VAL A 13 2.88 2.83 1.67
N ARG A 14 2.22 1.67 1.72
CA ARG A 14 0.85 1.62 2.22
C ARG A 14 0.86 1.71 3.74
N ALA A 15 -0.21 2.26 4.30
CA ALA A 15 -0.38 2.44 5.73
C ALA A 15 -1.87 2.35 6.07
N TYR A 16 -2.15 1.97 7.32
CA TYR A 16 -3.48 2.04 7.88
C TYR A 16 -3.66 3.33 8.67
N PHE A 17 -4.86 3.88 8.54
CA PHE A 17 -5.41 4.93 9.37
C PHE A 17 -6.63 4.35 10.07
N TYR A 18 -6.80 4.64 11.36
CA TYR A 18 -7.88 4.01 12.12
C TYR A 18 -8.50 4.97 13.13
N ASN A 19 -9.77 4.76 13.42
CA ASN A 19 -10.52 5.55 14.39
C ASN A 19 -10.31 4.96 15.79
N LYS A 20 -9.50 5.63 16.61
CA LYS A 20 -9.22 5.21 17.99
C LYS A 20 -10.47 5.21 18.87
N ASP A 21 -11.44 6.08 18.59
CA ASP A 21 -12.68 6.14 19.35
C ASP A 21 -13.55 4.91 19.06
N ASP A 22 -13.53 4.38 17.84
CA ASP A 22 -14.20 3.10 17.51
C ASP A 22 -13.54 1.91 18.19
N PHE A 23 -12.21 1.88 18.23
CA PHE A 23 -11.46 0.87 18.99
C PHE A 23 -11.87 0.89 20.46
N TYR A 24 -11.87 2.06 21.09
CA TYR A 24 -12.29 2.21 22.48
C TYR A 24 -13.76 1.77 22.69
N ARG A 25 -14.68 2.20 21.81
CA ARG A 25 -16.09 1.76 21.84
C ARG A 25 -16.26 0.25 21.61
N ALA A 26 -15.24 -0.43 21.07
CA ALA A 26 -15.17 -1.88 20.91
C ALA A 26 -14.48 -2.63 22.05
N GLY A 27 -14.07 -1.93 23.11
CA GLY A 27 -13.27 -2.52 24.17
C GLY A 27 -11.91 -2.98 23.66
N LEU A 28 -11.45 -2.45 22.52
CA LEU A 28 -10.08 -2.62 22.03
C LEU A 28 -9.21 -1.50 22.59
N ASP A 29 -7.91 -1.77 22.70
CA ASP A 29 -6.94 -0.73 23.06
C ASP A 29 -6.82 0.27 21.90
N PRO A 30 -7.18 1.55 22.09
CA PRO A 30 -7.10 2.55 21.03
C PRO A 30 -5.67 2.82 20.54
N ASP A 31 -4.64 2.48 21.31
CA ASP A 31 -3.23 2.67 20.95
C ASP A 31 -2.57 1.39 20.39
N TYR A 32 -3.33 0.30 20.26
CA TYR A 32 -2.87 -0.95 19.66
C TYR A 32 -3.57 -1.21 18.32
N PHE A 33 -2.82 -1.07 17.23
CA PHE A 33 -3.26 -1.53 15.92
C PHE A 33 -2.86 -3.01 15.71
N PRO A 34 -3.73 -3.86 15.14
CA PRO A 34 -3.44 -5.27 14.88
C PRO A 34 -2.17 -5.46 14.04
N LYS A 35 -1.28 -6.33 14.50
CA LYS A 35 0.06 -6.51 13.89
C LYS A 35 0.11 -7.60 12.85
N THR A 36 -0.86 -8.50 12.84
CA THR A 36 -0.89 -9.66 11.93
C THR A 36 -2.19 -9.71 11.15
N TRP A 37 -2.21 -10.42 10.02
CA TRP A 37 -3.44 -10.70 9.27
C TRP A 37 -4.54 -11.31 10.15
N GLY A 38 -4.18 -12.24 11.06
CA GLY A 38 -5.12 -12.86 11.99
C GLY A 38 -5.75 -11.84 12.93
N GLU A 39 -4.92 -11.04 13.62
CA GLU A 39 -5.40 -9.97 14.50
C GLU A 39 -6.24 -8.93 13.73
N PHE A 40 -5.83 -8.58 12.50
CA PHE A 40 -6.54 -7.61 11.69
C PHE A 40 -7.96 -8.08 11.34
N LYS A 41 -8.11 -9.34 10.94
CA LYS A 41 -9.41 -9.97 10.70
C LYS A 41 -10.28 -9.99 11.95
N GLU A 42 -9.72 -10.35 13.11
CA GLU A 42 -10.45 -10.32 14.39
C GLU A 42 -10.92 -8.91 14.77
N TYR A 43 -10.06 -7.92 14.58
CA TYR A 43 -10.39 -6.53 14.87
C TYR A 43 -11.43 -6.00 13.90
N ALA A 44 -11.31 -6.30 12.60
CA ALA A 44 -12.29 -5.93 11.60
C ALA A 44 -13.69 -6.48 11.97
N LEU A 45 -13.77 -7.75 12.38
CA LEU A 45 -15.02 -8.36 12.85
C LEU A 45 -15.62 -7.65 14.07
N LYS A 46 -14.81 -7.31 15.09
CA LYS A 46 -15.28 -6.60 16.29
C LYS A 46 -15.72 -5.16 16.03
N LEU A 47 -15.16 -4.55 15.00
CA LEU A 47 -15.45 -3.17 14.58
C LEU A 47 -16.62 -3.09 13.59
N THR A 48 -17.05 -4.21 13.02
CA THR A 48 -18.28 -4.31 12.24
C THR A 48 -19.49 -4.40 13.16
N ARG A 49 -20.46 -3.49 12.98
CA ARG A 49 -21.61 -3.34 13.87
C ARG A 49 -22.86 -2.97 13.11
N ASP A 50 -23.94 -3.59 13.54
CA ASP A 50 -25.32 -3.16 13.36
C ASP A 50 -25.73 -2.49 14.69
N THR A 51 -25.89 -1.17 14.67
CA THR A 51 -26.13 -0.36 15.88
C THR A 51 -27.61 -0.17 16.18
N ASP A 52 -28.49 -0.28 15.18
CA ASP A 52 -29.93 -0.17 15.34
C ASP A 52 -30.66 -1.54 15.35
N ASN A 53 -29.92 -2.63 15.12
CA ASN A 53 -30.36 -4.02 15.06
C ASN A 53 -31.38 -4.29 13.93
N ASP A 54 -31.30 -3.57 12.82
CA ASP A 54 -32.17 -3.78 11.65
C ASP A 54 -31.73 -4.95 10.76
N GLY A 55 -30.59 -5.57 11.07
CA GLY A 55 -29.99 -6.68 10.33
C GLY A 55 -28.98 -6.23 9.27
N VAL A 56 -28.67 -4.93 9.19
CA VAL A 56 -27.68 -4.32 8.29
C VAL A 56 -26.60 -3.65 9.12
N ASN A 57 -25.34 -3.84 8.73
CA ASN A 57 -24.24 -3.17 9.44
C ASN A 57 -24.23 -1.66 9.10
N ASP A 58 -24.32 -0.81 10.12
CA ASP A 58 -24.09 0.63 10.03
C ASP A 58 -22.61 0.99 9.87
N GLN A 59 -21.75 0.16 10.47
CA GLN A 59 -20.30 0.36 10.50
C GLN A 59 -19.60 -0.94 10.13
N PHE A 60 -18.50 -0.85 9.38
CA PHE A 60 -17.63 -1.97 9.07
C PHE A 60 -16.23 -1.78 9.67
N GLY A 61 -15.54 -2.89 9.91
CA GLY A 61 -14.16 -2.86 10.38
C GLY A 61 -13.20 -2.17 9.40
N THR A 62 -13.35 -2.43 8.11
CA THR A 62 -12.61 -1.76 7.03
C THR A 62 -13.40 -1.80 5.72
N ASN A 63 -12.99 -1.03 4.73
CA ASN A 63 -13.36 -1.23 3.33
C ASN A 63 -12.13 -1.62 2.50
N PHE A 64 -12.35 -2.19 1.33
CA PHE A 64 -11.31 -2.42 0.32
C PHE A 64 -11.77 -1.90 -1.04
N ASN A 65 -10.82 -1.42 -1.84
CA ASN A 65 -11.01 -1.21 -3.28
C ASN A 65 -10.17 -2.22 -4.07
N VAL A 66 -10.55 -2.48 -5.32
CA VAL A 66 -9.70 -3.28 -6.22
C VAL A 66 -8.41 -2.51 -6.49
N ASN A 67 -7.31 -2.96 -5.87
CA ASN A 67 -6.04 -2.24 -5.89
C ASN A 67 -4.86 -3.19 -6.05
N GLU A 68 -4.08 -3.00 -7.12
CA GLU A 68 -2.97 -3.92 -7.41
C GLU A 68 -1.84 -3.77 -6.39
N TRP A 69 -1.62 -2.54 -5.89
CA TRP A 69 -0.58 -2.31 -4.89
C TRP A 69 -0.92 -2.98 -3.55
N GLN A 70 -2.20 -3.02 -3.17
CA GLN A 70 -2.65 -3.80 -2.02
C GLN A 70 -2.35 -5.28 -2.22
N PHE A 71 -2.76 -5.86 -3.36
CA PHE A 71 -2.49 -7.27 -3.65
C PHE A 71 -1.00 -7.59 -3.68
N VAL A 72 -0.16 -6.74 -4.27
CA VAL A 72 1.30 -6.93 -4.29
C VAL A 72 1.87 -6.98 -2.87
N ASN A 73 1.42 -6.08 -1.97
CA ASN A 73 1.84 -6.13 -0.56
C ASN A 73 1.40 -7.45 0.09
N LEU A 74 0.15 -7.85 -0.11
CA LEU A 74 -0.37 -9.09 0.48
C LEU A 74 0.36 -10.33 -0.04
N LEU A 75 0.68 -10.39 -1.33
CA LEU A 75 1.47 -11.46 -1.95
C LEU A 75 2.85 -11.58 -1.28
N HIS A 76 3.56 -10.47 -1.10
CA HIS A 76 4.87 -10.45 -0.46
C HIS A 76 4.80 -10.82 1.03
N GLN A 77 3.78 -10.34 1.76
CA GLN A 77 3.51 -10.73 3.15
C GLN A 77 3.22 -12.22 3.30
N ALA A 78 2.55 -12.84 2.32
CA ALA A 78 2.36 -14.28 2.23
C ALA A 78 3.64 -15.05 1.88
N GLY A 79 4.70 -14.36 1.43
CA GLY A 79 5.98 -14.96 1.04
C GLY A 79 6.08 -15.30 -0.46
N GLY A 80 5.15 -14.81 -1.28
CA GLY A 80 5.19 -14.95 -2.74
C GLY A 80 5.89 -13.78 -3.43
N THR A 81 6.09 -13.94 -4.74
CA THR A 81 6.68 -12.92 -5.63
C THR A 81 5.86 -12.78 -6.91
N LEU A 82 5.98 -11.64 -7.57
CA LEU A 82 5.31 -11.38 -8.86
C LEU A 82 5.93 -12.18 -10.02
N ILE A 83 7.26 -12.33 -9.98
CA ILE A 83 8.06 -13.11 -10.90
C ILE A 83 9.11 -13.94 -10.13
N ASP A 84 9.58 -15.03 -10.73
CA ASP A 84 10.75 -15.77 -10.23
C ASP A 84 12.09 -15.24 -10.79
N GLU A 85 13.19 -15.90 -10.43
CA GLU A 85 14.55 -15.53 -10.85
C GLU A 85 14.74 -15.68 -12.37
N GLU A 86 13.97 -16.55 -13.03
CA GLU A 86 13.94 -16.70 -14.49
C GLU A 86 13.01 -15.69 -15.18
N GLY A 87 12.36 -14.81 -14.42
CA GLY A 87 11.46 -13.78 -14.93
C GLY A 87 10.06 -14.31 -15.29
N ARG A 88 9.67 -15.52 -14.88
CA ARG A 88 8.34 -16.08 -15.15
C ARG A 88 7.33 -15.57 -14.12
N PRO A 89 6.07 -15.30 -14.49
CA PRO A 89 5.03 -14.87 -13.55
C PRO A 89 4.76 -15.94 -12.48
N THR A 90 4.73 -15.52 -11.21
CA THR A 90 4.47 -16.40 -10.05
C THR A 90 3.37 -15.90 -9.12
N LEU A 91 2.66 -14.84 -9.51
CA LEU A 91 1.55 -14.26 -8.75
C LEU A 91 0.36 -15.22 -8.53
N ASN A 92 0.27 -16.31 -9.29
CA ASN A 92 -0.73 -17.38 -9.14
C ASN A 92 -0.23 -18.59 -8.32
N SER A 93 0.93 -18.47 -7.68
CA SER A 93 1.42 -19.46 -6.71
C SER A 93 0.45 -19.67 -5.55
N ALA A 94 0.66 -20.71 -4.74
CA ALA A 94 -0.13 -20.94 -3.54
C ALA A 94 -0.17 -19.71 -2.61
N MET A 95 0.94 -18.96 -2.52
CA MET A 95 1.02 -17.73 -1.72
C MET A 95 0.17 -16.60 -2.29
N GLY A 96 0.09 -16.47 -3.61
CA GLY A 96 -0.80 -15.50 -4.25
C GLY A 96 -2.26 -15.84 -4.09
N VAL A 97 -2.62 -17.12 -4.24
CA VAL A 97 -3.99 -17.60 -4.00
C VAL A 97 -4.40 -17.34 -2.56
N GLU A 98 -3.50 -17.60 -1.60
CA GLU A 98 -3.76 -17.33 -0.18
C GLU A 98 -3.93 -15.83 0.10
N ALA A 99 -3.08 -14.98 -0.49
CA ALA A 99 -3.18 -13.53 -0.35
C ALA A 99 -4.52 -12.98 -0.88
N LEU A 100 -4.97 -13.42 -2.06
CA LEU A 100 -6.27 -13.02 -2.58
C LEU A 100 -7.43 -13.65 -1.81
N SER A 101 -7.28 -14.91 -1.36
CA SER A 101 -8.29 -15.58 -0.54
C SER A 101 -8.49 -14.88 0.81
N TYR A 102 -7.44 -14.34 1.43
CA TYR A 102 -7.55 -13.54 2.64
C TYR A 102 -8.52 -12.35 2.47
N VAL A 103 -8.39 -11.63 1.35
CA VAL A 103 -9.29 -10.51 1.01
C VAL A 103 -10.71 -11.00 0.77
N THR A 104 -10.90 -12.01 -0.09
CA THR A 104 -12.25 -12.51 -0.42
C THR A 104 -12.94 -13.16 0.77
N ASP A 105 -12.20 -13.81 1.68
CA ASP A 105 -12.76 -14.41 2.89
C ASP A 105 -13.26 -13.33 3.86
N MET A 106 -12.51 -12.23 4.03
CA MET A 106 -12.96 -11.08 4.81
C MET A 106 -14.26 -10.46 4.27
N MET A 107 -14.42 -10.47 2.94
CA MET A 107 -15.61 -9.94 2.27
C MET A 107 -16.80 -10.90 2.36
N PHE A 108 -16.62 -12.17 2.01
CA PHE A 108 -17.74 -13.08 1.76
C PHE A 108 -18.04 -14.02 2.93
N LYS A 109 -17.02 -14.44 3.70
CA LYS A 109 -17.20 -15.31 4.86
C LYS A 109 -17.40 -14.50 6.13
N ASP A 110 -16.48 -13.57 6.39
CA ASP A 110 -16.49 -12.77 7.62
C ASP A 110 -17.48 -11.60 7.53
N LYS A 111 -17.74 -11.12 6.30
CA LYS A 111 -18.60 -9.96 6.02
C LYS A 111 -18.21 -8.72 6.83
N SER A 112 -16.93 -8.62 7.17
CA SER A 112 -16.36 -7.50 7.94
C SER A 112 -15.85 -6.38 7.03
N VAL A 113 -15.87 -6.62 5.71
CA VAL A 113 -15.36 -5.73 4.67
C VAL A 113 -16.32 -5.69 3.49
N TYR A 114 -16.50 -4.51 2.92
CA TYR A 114 -17.20 -4.32 1.65
C TYR A 114 -16.29 -3.69 0.60
N LEU A 115 -16.67 -3.89 -0.67
CA LEU A 115 -15.96 -3.36 -1.82
C LEU A 115 -16.43 -1.94 -2.13
N VAL A 116 -15.52 -0.97 -2.11
CA VAL A 116 -15.75 0.43 -2.47
C VAL A 116 -15.14 0.78 -3.82
N ARG A 117 -15.63 1.85 -4.45
CA ARG A 117 -14.99 2.38 -5.65
C ARG A 117 -13.95 3.41 -5.27
N GLU A 118 -12.71 3.15 -5.69
CA GLU A 118 -11.63 4.15 -5.69
C GLU A 118 -11.54 4.96 -4.37
N TYR A 119 -11.77 6.27 -4.43
CA TYR A 119 -11.64 7.20 -3.30
C TYR A 119 -12.81 7.20 -2.33
N GLU A 120 -13.92 6.50 -2.63
CA GLU A 120 -15.07 6.39 -1.73
C GLU A 120 -14.66 5.86 -0.36
N GLY A 121 -13.69 4.91 -0.32
CA GLY A 121 -13.24 4.32 0.93
C GLY A 121 -12.61 5.30 1.92
N GLN A 122 -11.91 6.33 1.43
CA GLN A 122 -11.35 7.38 2.28
C GLN A 122 -12.45 8.28 2.85
N ASN A 123 -13.47 8.58 2.04
CA ASN A 123 -14.61 9.39 2.48
C ASN A 123 -15.44 8.63 3.52
N ASP A 124 -15.66 7.32 3.31
CA ASP A 124 -16.33 6.44 4.24
C ASP A 124 -15.61 6.40 5.60
N PHE A 125 -14.28 6.34 5.60
CA PHE A 125 -13.49 6.41 6.83
C PHE A 125 -13.66 7.75 7.56
N LEU A 126 -13.60 8.87 6.84
CA LEU A 126 -13.77 10.20 7.44
C LEU A 126 -15.20 10.45 7.92
N ALA A 127 -16.19 9.79 7.31
CA ALA A 127 -17.58 9.78 7.75
C ALA A 127 -17.84 8.81 8.92
N GLY A 128 -16.87 7.96 9.28
CA GLY A 128 -17.01 6.95 10.34
C GLY A 128 -17.78 5.69 9.93
N VAL A 129 -18.01 5.49 8.62
CA VAL A 129 -18.64 4.27 8.08
C VAL A 129 -17.72 3.06 8.21
N VAL A 130 -16.40 3.28 8.19
CA VAL A 130 -15.40 2.25 8.50
C VAL A 130 -14.46 2.70 9.60
N ALA A 131 -14.07 1.76 10.46
CA ALA A 131 -13.16 2.03 11.59
C ALA A 131 -11.68 2.04 11.18
N MET A 132 -11.32 1.34 10.10
CA MET A 132 -9.96 1.26 9.57
C MET A 132 -9.96 1.50 8.06
N TYR A 133 -8.94 2.19 7.57
CA TYR A 133 -8.74 2.49 6.16
C TYR A 133 -7.29 2.31 5.75
N GLU A 134 -7.07 1.57 4.67
CA GLU A 134 -5.75 1.41 4.08
C GLU A 134 -5.57 2.40 2.92
N GLY A 135 -4.50 3.19 2.99
CA GLY A 135 -4.16 4.15 1.95
C GLY A 135 -2.66 4.22 1.69
N SER A 136 -2.25 5.19 0.88
CA SER A 136 -0.84 5.58 0.84
C SER A 136 -0.47 6.29 2.15
N SER A 137 0.79 6.20 2.57
CA SER A 137 1.31 6.98 3.70
C SER A 137 1.01 8.48 3.58
N VAL A 138 0.85 9.00 2.35
CA VAL A 138 0.52 10.40 2.08
C VAL A 138 -0.96 10.74 2.17
N SER A 139 -1.86 9.74 2.22
CA SER A 139 -3.32 9.97 2.28
C SER A 139 -3.70 10.89 3.45
N ILE A 140 -2.96 10.83 4.57
CA ILE A 140 -3.21 11.74 5.70
C ILE A 140 -3.13 13.23 5.32
N THR A 141 -2.22 13.60 4.42
CA THR A 141 -2.08 15.01 4.04
C THR A 141 -3.32 15.52 3.30
N HIS A 142 -4.01 14.64 2.58
CA HIS A 142 -5.30 14.93 1.95
C HIS A 142 -6.44 14.87 2.97
N MET A 143 -6.49 13.85 3.83
CA MET A 143 -7.53 13.72 4.85
C MET A 143 -7.57 14.91 5.81
N ARG A 144 -6.41 15.48 6.18
CA ARG A 144 -6.31 16.67 7.05
C ARG A 144 -6.79 17.97 6.40
N GLN A 145 -7.12 17.98 5.10
CA GLN A 145 -7.70 19.15 4.43
C GLN A 145 -9.19 19.34 4.81
N GLN A 146 -9.80 18.35 5.46
CA GLN A 146 -11.15 18.40 6.01
C GLN A 146 -11.14 18.05 7.50
N PRO A 147 -12.17 18.45 8.27
CA PRO A 147 -12.25 18.10 9.69
C PRO A 147 -12.28 16.59 9.90
N ILE A 148 -11.42 16.09 10.80
CA ILE A 148 -11.46 14.71 11.29
C ILE A 148 -12.10 14.77 12.68
N ASN A 149 -13.29 14.18 12.82
CA ASN A 149 -14.13 14.34 14.03
C ASN A 149 -13.88 13.26 15.09
N PHE A 150 -12.77 12.53 15.00
CA PHE A 150 -12.39 11.45 15.89
C PHE A 150 -10.88 11.41 16.10
N ASN A 151 -10.43 10.71 17.13
CA ASN A 151 -9.00 10.49 17.36
C ASN A 151 -8.43 9.52 16.32
N ILE A 152 -7.68 10.04 15.35
CA ILE A 152 -7.07 9.24 14.29
C ILE A 152 -5.73 8.60 14.73
N GLY A 153 -5.62 7.30 14.53
CA GLY A 153 -4.40 6.51 14.67
C GLY A 153 -3.76 6.16 13.30
N TYR A 154 -2.51 5.72 13.35
CA TYR A 154 -1.67 5.43 12.19
C TYR A 154 -0.91 4.15 12.45
N ALA A 155 -0.81 3.29 11.45
CA ALA A 155 -0.13 2.02 11.59
C ALA A 155 0.52 1.56 10.28
N PRO A 156 1.61 0.78 10.37
CA PRO A 156 2.11 0.02 9.22
C PRO A 156 1.08 -1.04 8.80
N LEU A 157 1.34 -1.70 7.68
CA LEU A 157 0.55 -2.87 7.30
C LEU A 157 0.71 -4.00 8.34
N PRO A 158 -0.37 -4.73 8.67
CA PRO A 158 -0.26 -6.01 9.36
C PRO A 158 0.62 -6.98 8.57
N THR A 159 1.45 -7.75 9.26
CA THR A 159 2.36 -8.72 8.64
C THR A 159 1.75 -10.12 8.61
N TYR A 160 2.39 -11.03 7.86
CA TYR A 160 2.03 -12.44 7.91
C TYR A 160 3.27 -13.34 8.01
N ARG A 161 3.67 -14.02 6.93
CA ARG A 161 4.91 -14.82 6.92
C ARG A 161 6.14 -13.94 6.80
N THR A 162 6.01 -12.83 6.10
CA THR A 162 7.02 -11.79 6.00
C THR A 162 6.45 -10.44 6.39
N ALA A 163 7.33 -9.49 6.65
CA ALA A 163 7.01 -8.08 6.82
C ALA A 163 7.33 -7.26 5.56
N GLN A 164 7.47 -7.90 4.39
CA GLN A 164 7.80 -7.19 3.16
C GLN A 164 6.66 -6.25 2.77
N SER A 165 7.03 -5.04 2.33
CA SER A 165 6.08 -4.05 1.82
C SER A 165 6.59 -3.43 0.52
N ALA A 166 5.73 -3.34 -0.47
CA ALA A 166 6.09 -2.76 -1.76
C ALA A 166 6.11 -1.23 -1.68
N VAL A 167 7.23 -0.63 -2.08
CA VAL A 167 7.35 0.82 -2.21
C VAL A 167 6.88 1.26 -3.60
N SER A 168 6.03 2.29 -3.65
CA SER A 168 5.51 2.86 -4.89
C SER A 168 5.73 4.37 -4.96
N GLY A 169 5.35 4.99 -6.08
CA GLY A 169 5.40 6.42 -6.30
C GLY A 169 6.43 6.87 -7.34
N ALA A 170 6.56 8.18 -7.53
CA ALA A 170 7.21 8.76 -8.70
C ALA A 170 8.75 8.80 -8.61
N ASN A 171 9.37 8.70 -9.78
CA ASN A 171 10.79 9.00 -9.98
C ASN A 171 10.92 10.32 -10.77
N ILE A 172 12.11 10.92 -10.71
CA ILE A 172 12.51 12.05 -11.55
C ILE A 172 13.42 11.52 -12.67
N VAL A 173 13.20 12.02 -13.89
CA VAL A 173 13.99 11.72 -15.09
C VAL A 173 14.54 12.99 -15.71
N ILE A 174 15.71 12.89 -16.34
CA ILE A 174 16.26 13.96 -17.18
C ILE A 174 16.05 13.54 -18.64
N PHE A 175 15.21 14.28 -19.36
CA PHE A 175 15.04 14.07 -20.79
C PHE A 175 16.27 14.54 -21.55
N LYS A 176 16.63 13.82 -22.62
CA LYS A 176 17.63 14.27 -23.59
C LYS A 176 17.12 15.57 -24.23
N SER A 177 17.83 16.66 -23.97
CA SER A 177 17.47 18.00 -24.42
C SER A 177 18.33 18.48 -25.59
N GLY A 178 19.49 17.84 -25.81
CA GLY A 178 20.50 18.32 -26.76
C GLY A 178 21.37 19.46 -26.21
N ASP A 179 21.04 20.00 -25.05
CA ASP A 179 21.81 21.01 -24.32
C ASP A 179 22.46 20.38 -23.07
N ARG A 180 23.74 20.04 -23.18
CA ARG A 180 24.51 19.43 -22.08
C ARG A 180 24.60 20.31 -20.84
N LYS A 181 24.54 21.65 -20.96
CA LYS A 181 24.59 22.54 -19.80
C LYS A 181 23.27 22.44 -19.02
N ARG A 182 22.15 22.36 -19.73
CA ARG A 182 20.82 22.16 -19.12
C ARG A 182 20.70 20.80 -18.44
N GLU A 183 21.14 19.74 -19.10
CA GLU A 183 21.15 18.38 -18.52
C GLU A 183 22.01 18.32 -17.25
N ARG A 184 23.18 18.97 -17.26
CA ARG A 184 24.03 19.06 -16.06
C ARG A 184 23.38 19.86 -14.94
N ALA A 185 22.75 20.99 -15.25
CA ALA A 185 22.04 21.79 -14.24
C ALA A 185 20.86 21.02 -13.62
N ALA A 186 20.09 20.28 -14.44
CA ALA A 186 19.05 19.39 -13.96
C ALA A 186 19.60 18.29 -13.04
N TRP A 187 20.77 17.74 -13.36
CA TRP A 187 21.42 16.75 -12.50
C TRP A 187 21.88 17.32 -11.15
N GLU A 188 22.47 18.51 -11.12
CA GLU A 188 22.83 19.17 -9.85
C GLU A 188 21.58 19.49 -9.01
N PHE A 189 20.48 19.87 -9.64
CA PHE A 189 19.20 20.03 -8.94
C PHE A 189 18.71 18.72 -8.33
N ILE A 190 18.69 17.60 -9.08
CA ILE A 190 18.27 16.30 -8.54
C ILE A 190 19.15 15.87 -7.36
N LYS A 191 20.48 16.06 -7.45
CA LYS A 191 21.39 15.77 -6.35
C LYS A 191 21.06 16.53 -5.09
N TRP A 192 20.90 17.86 -5.19
CA TRP A 192 20.52 18.70 -4.06
C TRP A 192 19.14 18.33 -3.52
N PHE A 193 18.14 18.24 -4.41
CA PHE A 193 16.74 18.05 -4.06
C PHE A 193 16.48 16.71 -3.34
N THR A 194 17.28 15.71 -3.66
CA THR A 194 17.18 14.38 -3.05
C THR A 194 18.21 14.12 -1.98
N ASP A 195 19.05 15.10 -1.61
CA ASP A 195 20.05 14.94 -0.56
C ASP A 195 19.39 14.70 0.82
N THR A 196 20.18 14.20 1.77
CA THR A 196 19.78 13.74 3.12
C THR A 196 18.81 14.69 3.80
N ASP A 197 19.19 15.96 3.92
CA ASP A 197 18.37 16.98 4.56
C ASP A 197 17.11 17.32 3.77
N GLN A 198 17.18 17.39 2.44
CA GLN A 198 16.05 17.78 1.61
C GLN A 198 15.00 16.68 1.58
N THR A 199 15.41 15.42 1.40
CA THR A 199 14.48 14.29 1.45
C THR A 199 13.87 14.12 2.85
N ALA A 200 14.62 14.39 3.92
CA ALA A 200 14.09 14.41 5.28
C ALA A 200 13.02 15.50 5.47
N ARG A 201 13.31 16.76 5.07
CA ARG A 201 12.33 17.86 5.13
C ARG A 201 11.09 17.57 4.31
N TRP A 202 11.28 17.05 3.10
CA TRP A 202 10.18 16.67 2.21
C TRP A 202 9.31 15.58 2.85
N SER A 203 9.95 14.56 3.42
CA SER A 203 9.28 13.44 4.07
C SER A 203 8.40 13.89 5.25
N VAL A 204 8.94 14.67 6.18
CA VAL A 204 8.17 15.14 7.35
C VAL A 204 7.03 16.09 6.98
N ALA A 205 7.17 16.84 5.88
CA ALA A 205 6.14 17.78 5.42
C ALA A 205 5.00 17.08 4.66
N THR A 206 5.28 15.98 3.96
CA THR A 206 4.34 15.37 3.00
C THR A 206 3.91 13.96 3.37
N SER A 207 4.53 13.34 4.37
CA SER A 207 4.40 11.92 4.69
C SER A 207 4.85 10.96 3.58
N TYR A 208 5.52 11.46 2.53
CA TYR A 208 6.32 10.61 1.64
C TYR A 208 7.51 10.04 2.43
N MET A 209 8.02 8.91 1.97
CA MET A 209 9.17 8.23 2.54
C MET A 209 10.47 8.91 2.09
N PRO A 210 11.47 9.04 2.98
CA PRO A 210 12.77 9.53 2.59
C PRO A 210 13.44 8.56 1.62
N VAL A 211 14.10 9.07 0.60
CA VAL A 211 14.73 8.24 -0.46
C VAL A 211 16.19 7.91 -0.18
N ARG A 212 16.70 8.23 1.01
CA ARG A 212 18.06 7.93 1.47
C ARG A 212 18.06 7.30 2.86
N ARG A 213 18.87 6.26 3.05
CA ARG A 213 19.12 5.67 4.37
C ARG A 213 19.73 6.68 5.35
N SER A 214 20.60 7.57 4.89
CA SER A 214 21.18 8.63 5.73
C SER A 214 20.13 9.56 6.35
N ALA A 215 18.99 9.77 5.67
CA ALA A 215 17.93 10.64 6.17
C ALA A 215 17.24 10.05 7.40
N MET A 216 17.15 8.72 7.50
CA MET A 216 16.57 8.03 8.66
C MET A 216 17.31 8.33 9.97
N ASN A 217 18.61 8.64 9.89
CA ASN A 217 19.45 9.02 11.02
C ASN A 217 19.60 10.54 11.19
N SER A 218 18.93 11.35 10.36
CA SER A 218 19.00 12.80 10.47
C SER A 218 18.19 13.31 11.69
N ASP A 219 18.65 14.40 12.30
CA ASP A 219 17.94 15.04 13.41
C ASP A 219 16.50 15.43 13.05
N ILE A 220 16.24 15.72 11.77
CA ILE A 220 14.91 16.06 11.26
C ILE A 220 13.94 14.89 11.43
N ILE A 221 14.30 13.70 10.95
CA ILE A 221 13.44 12.51 11.05
C ILE A 221 13.38 12.01 12.49
N VAL A 222 14.52 11.93 13.18
CA VAL A 222 14.57 11.45 14.58
C VAL A 222 13.69 12.32 15.48
N SER A 223 13.79 13.65 15.36
CA SER A 223 12.95 14.57 16.13
C SER A 223 11.47 14.48 15.74
N PHE A 224 11.17 14.30 14.44
CA PHE A 224 9.81 14.13 13.97
C PHE A 224 9.16 12.86 14.54
N LEU A 225 9.85 11.71 14.47
CA LEU A 225 9.34 10.44 15.00
C LEU A 225 9.22 10.43 16.52
N LYS A 226 10.11 11.13 17.24
CA LYS A 226 9.98 11.30 18.69
C LYS A 226 8.73 12.10 19.07
N LYS A 227 8.39 13.14 18.30
CA LYS A 227 7.18 13.94 18.52
C LYS A 227 5.92 13.27 17.99
N ASN A 228 6.05 12.38 17.00
CA ASN A 228 4.96 11.71 16.32
C ASN A 228 5.21 10.19 16.28
N PRO A 229 5.22 9.51 17.44
CA PRO A 229 5.57 8.08 17.54
C PRO A 229 4.68 7.17 16.69
N GLN A 230 3.45 7.59 16.37
CA GLN A 230 2.52 6.87 15.51
C GLN A 230 3.01 6.69 14.06
N TYR A 231 3.96 7.50 13.59
CA TYR A 231 4.56 7.31 12.25
C TYR A 231 5.68 6.28 12.24
N LYS A 232 6.23 5.90 13.40
CA LYS A 232 7.46 5.09 13.49
C LYS A 232 7.33 3.78 12.72
N GLY A 233 6.26 3.02 12.95
CA GLY A 233 6.03 1.76 12.26
C GLY A 233 5.94 1.92 10.74
N ILE A 234 5.33 3.01 10.25
CA ILE A 234 5.22 3.28 8.82
C ILE A 234 6.61 3.45 8.18
N TYR A 235 7.52 4.19 8.82
CA TYR A 235 8.88 4.37 8.34
C TYR A 235 9.72 3.09 8.45
N GLU A 236 9.50 2.28 9.49
CA GLU A 236 10.18 0.98 9.66
C GLU A 236 9.88 -0.02 8.54
N GLN A 237 8.76 0.13 7.82
CA GLN A 237 8.48 -0.67 6.60
C GLN A 237 9.55 -0.51 5.50
N LEU A 238 10.37 0.56 5.55
CA LEU A 238 11.47 0.75 4.61
C LEU A 238 12.62 -0.26 4.81
N GLU A 239 12.73 -0.88 5.98
CA GLU A 239 13.78 -1.89 6.24
C GLU A 239 13.50 -3.21 5.51
N THR A 240 12.22 -3.49 5.23
CA THR A 240 11.76 -4.69 4.50
C THR A 240 11.13 -4.33 3.15
N ALA A 241 11.39 -3.12 2.66
CA ALA A 241 10.84 -2.64 1.42
C ALA A 241 11.29 -3.47 0.21
N VAL A 242 10.34 -3.80 -0.65
CA VAL A 242 10.57 -4.44 -1.95
C VAL A 242 10.09 -3.54 -3.08
N TYR A 243 10.61 -3.79 -4.28
CA TYR A 243 10.20 -3.08 -5.49
C TYR A 243 9.45 -4.03 -6.41
N GLU A 244 8.41 -3.51 -7.05
CA GLU A 244 7.75 -4.20 -8.16
C GLU A 244 8.75 -4.39 -9.34
N PRO A 245 8.56 -5.41 -10.20
CA PRO A 245 9.41 -5.61 -11.38
C PRO A 245 9.52 -4.36 -12.24
N GLN A 246 10.73 -4.03 -12.68
CA GLN A 246 11.00 -2.83 -13.51
C GLN A 246 11.08 -3.19 -15.01
N THR A 247 10.20 -4.08 -15.48
CA THR A 247 10.14 -4.56 -16.89
C THR A 247 8.97 -3.94 -17.64
N ALA A 248 9.09 -3.78 -18.97
CA ALA A 248 8.00 -3.20 -19.75
C ALA A 248 6.74 -4.08 -19.70
N ALA A 249 6.91 -5.40 -19.67
CA ALA A 249 5.85 -6.36 -19.50
C ALA A 249 5.09 -6.16 -18.18
N TRP A 250 5.78 -5.91 -17.06
CA TRP A 250 5.09 -5.63 -15.79
C TRP A 250 4.31 -4.32 -15.85
N PHE A 251 4.87 -3.26 -16.42
CA PHE A 251 4.14 -1.99 -16.57
C PHE A 251 2.85 -2.13 -17.39
N LYS A 252 2.81 -3.07 -18.35
CA LYS A 252 1.59 -3.43 -19.09
C LYS A 252 0.67 -4.40 -18.33
N ALA A 253 1.24 -5.38 -17.62
CA ALA A 253 0.48 -6.41 -16.91
C ALA A 253 -0.18 -5.89 -15.64
N ARG A 254 0.44 -4.92 -14.96
CA ARG A 254 -0.04 -4.33 -13.72
C ARG A 254 -1.47 -3.78 -13.84
N PRO A 255 -1.85 -2.93 -14.80
CA PRO A 255 -3.24 -2.50 -14.93
C PRO A 255 -4.21 -3.65 -15.28
N GLU A 256 -3.77 -4.66 -16.04
CA GLU A 256 -4.58 -5.83 -16.37
C GLU A 256 -4.91 -6.67 -15.12
N LEU A 257 -3.97 -6.77 -14.17
CA LEU A 257 -4.15 -7.47 -12.90
C LEU A 257 -5.40 -6.98 -12.17
N LYS A 258 -5.70 -5.67 -12.23
CA LYS A 258 -6.91 -5.10 -11.62
C LYS A 258 -8.18 -5.83 -12.03
N GLY A 259 -8.34 -6.10 -13.33
CA GLY A 259 -9.55 -6.75 -13.86
C GLY A 259 -9.70 -8.18 -13.36
N TYR A 260 -8.60 -8.91 -13.14
CA TYR A 260 -8.64 -10.25 -12.56
C TYR A 260 -8.95 -10.22 -11.06
N LEU A 261 -8.32 -9.30 -10.31
CA LEU A 261 -8.64 -9.09 -8.89
C LEU A 261 -10.12 -8.72 -8.71
N GLU A 262 -10.65 -7.84 -9.57
CA GLU A 262 -12.04 -7.43 -9.53
C GLU A 262 -13.00 -8.61 -9.71
N LYS A 263 -12.73 -9.54 -10.63
CA LYS A 263 -13.57 -10.74 -10.82
C LYS A 263 -13.63 -11.57 -9.53
N ALA A 264 -12.50 -11.78 -8.85
CA ALA A 264 -12.48 -12.50 -7.58
C ALA A 264 -13.22 -11.74 -6.46
N MET A 265 -12.96 -10.44 -6.32
CA MET A 265 -13.60 -9.58 -5.31
C MET A 265 -15.10 -9.32 -5.58
N ARG A 266 -15.62 -9.75 -6.74
CA ARG A 266 -17.04 -9.74 -7.08
C ARG A 266 -17.68 -11.12 -7.14
N ASP A 267 -16.96 -12.16 -6.68
CA ASP A 267 -17.41 -13.56 -6.70
C ASP A 267 -17.74 -14.07 -8.11
N GLN A 268 -17.07 -13.52 -9.14
CA GLN A 268 -17.21 -13.93 -10.55
C GLN A 268 -16.19 -15.00 -10.96
N SER A 269 -15.18 -15.24 -10.14
CA SER A 269 -14.18 -16.29 -10.29
C SER A 269 -13.54 -16.60 -8.95
N SER A 270 -13.05 -17.81 -8.74
CA SER A 270 -12.23 -18.11 -7.57
C SER A 270 -10.91 -17.30 -7.58
N PRO A 271 -10.27 -17.07 -6.42
CA PRO A 271 -8.93 -16.49 -6.36
C PRO A 271 -7.92 -17.19 -7.25
N ARG A 272 -8.02 -18.53 -7.36
CA ARG A 272 -7.15 -19.33 -8.21
C ARG A 272 -7.34 -19.02 -9.69
N GLU A 273 -8.58 -19.06 -10.18
CA GLU A 273 -8.90 -18.79 -11.59
C GLU A 273 -8.53 -17.36 -12.01
N ALA A 274 -8.79 -16.39 -11.13
CA ALA A 274 -8.40 -15.00 -11.35
C ALA A 274 -6.89 -14.86 -11.55
N LEU A 275 -6.11 -15.43 -10.64
CA LEU A 275 -4.65 -15.30 -10.69
C LEU A 275 -4.03 -16.13 -11.81
N ASP A 276 -4.58 -17.32 -12.12
CA ASP A 276 -4.15 -18.10 -13.29
C ASP A 276 -4.36 -17.30 -14.60
N GLY A 277 -5.48 -16.60 -14.71
CA GLY A 277 -5.74 -15.69 -15.82
C GLY A 277 -4.74 -14.51 -15.89
N ALA A 278 -4.47 -13.88 -14.75
CA ALA A 278 -3.51 -12.78 -14.67
C ALA A 278 -2.06 -13.23 -14.97
N ALA A 279 -1.64 -14.39 -14.47
CA ALA A 279 -0.33 -14.97 -14.72
C ALA A 279 -0.16 -15.32 -16.21
N LYS A 280 -1.19 -15.90 -16.84
CA LYS A 280 -1.19 -16.15 -18.29
C LYS A 280 -1.02 -14.85 -19.08
N LYS A 281 -1.81 -13.81 -18.76
CA LYS A 281 -1.73 -12.52 -19.45
C LYS A 281 -0.35 -11.88 -19.28
N PHE A 282 0.24 -12.00 -18.09
CA PHE A 282 1.59 -11.49 -17.85
C PHE A 282 2.64 -12.27 -18.63
N ALA A 283 2.53 -13.60 -18.73
CA ALA A 283 3.44 -14.42 -19.53
C ALA A 283 3.41 -14.04 -21.02
N GLU A 284 2.22 -13.81 -21.59
CA GLU A 284 2.06 -13.31 -22.97
C GLU A 284 2.80 -11.97 -23.18
N LEU A 285 2.69 -11.05 -22.22
CA LEU A 285 3.36 -9.74 -22.30
C LEU A 285 4.89 -9.83 -22.20
N ILE A 286 5.41 -10.81 -21.46
CA ILE A 286 6.85 -11.09 -21.36
C ILE A 286 7.37 -11.64 -22.70
N GLU A 287 6.61 -12.55 -23.33
CA GLU A 287 6.95 -13.06 -24.66
C GLU A 287 6.94 -11.95 -25.72
N GLU A 288 5.98 -11.03 -25.66
CA GLU A 288 5.93 -9.85 -26.55
C GLU A 288 7.12 -8.92 -26.36
N GLU A 289 7.60 -8.69 -25.13
CA GLU A 289 8.78 -7.87 -24.85
C GLU A 289 10.08 -8.51 -25.36
N SER A 290 10.11 -9.84 -25.45
CA SER A 290 11.28 -10.61 -25.89
C SER A 290 11.43 -10.72 -27.41
N ARG A 291 10.43 -10.26 -28.19
CA ARG A 291 10.41 -10.26 -29.66
C ARG A 291 10.87 -8.91 -30.23
#